data_AF-A0A345NWK4-F1
#
_entry.id   AF-A0A345NWK4-F1
#
_cell.length_a   1.000
_cell.length_b   1.000
_cell.length_c   1.000
_cell.angle_alpha   90.00
_cell.angle_beta   90.00
_cell.angle_gamma   90.00
#
_symmetry.space_group_name_H-M   'P 1'
#
loop_
_entity.id
_entity.type
_entity.pdbx_description
1 polymer ?
#
loop_
_entity_poly.entity_id
_entity_poly.type
_entity_poly.pdbx_seq_one_letter_code
_entity_poly.pdbx_strand_id
1 'polypeptide(L)'
;MNLITKIVFQVVVVTSMLLILGGCTKKEEVPEPEKKPEVIVPEEELVIIPELSDEVMFEQIHNKLQNEGFTVSEPLQANLDMFQADTGMTLVVNGESLLPLHIYKLSPTDSRLPVVDQTGNIEVRVGSKLEPLAVKRMDHFIIFLHKGHPDYAEIMQTIK
;
A
#
# COMPACT_ATOMS: atom_id res chain seq x y z
N MET A 1 -41.95 4.40 42.36
CA MET A 1 -42.26 5.41 41.32
C MET A 1 -41.20 5.26 40.24
N ASN A 2 -41.33 4.28 39.34
CA ASN A 2 -42.16 4.33 38.13
C ASN A 2 -41.83 5.57 37.28
N LEU A 3 -41.06 5.41 36.20
CA LEU A 3 -41.65 5.27 34.87
C LEU A 3 -40.59 4.90 33.83
N ILE A 4 -40.55 3.61 33.56
CA ILE A 4 -40.06 2.97 32.34
C ILE A 4 -40.79 3.56 31.12
N THR A 5 -40.06 3.72 30.01
CA THR A 5 -40.56 3.69 28.62
C THR A 5 -41.40 4.85 28.09
N LYS A 6 -40.90 5.48 27.01
CA LYS A 6 -41.63 5.94 25.82
C LYS A 6 -40.59 6.09 24.68
N ILE A 7 -40.50 5.14 23.73
CA ILE A 7 -41.31 5.02 22.51
C ILE A 7 -41.01 6.22 21.61
N VAL A 8 -40.16 6.06 20.58
CA VAL A 8 -40.49 5.66 19.19
C VAL A 8 -41.46 6.66 18.52
N PHE A 9 -41.22 6.94 17.22
CA PHE A 9 -41.90 7.87 16.28
C PHE A 9 -41.10 9.17 16.06
N GLN A 10 -40.77 9.62 14.83
CA GLN A 10 -41.54 9.57 13.59
C GLN A 10 -40.66 9.46 12.33
N VAL A 11 -40.93 8.43 11.53
CA VAL A 11 -40.90 8.46 10.06
C VAL A 11 -42.00 9.42 9.57
N VAL A 12 -41.75 10.18 8.49
CA VAL A 12 -42.70 10.64 7.43
C VAL A 12 -42.02 11.81 6.68
N VAL A 13 -41.53 11.65 5.44
CA VAL A 13 -42.25 11.49 4.15
C VAL A 13 -42.55 12.85 3.47
N VAL A 14 -41.86 13.06 2.33
CA VAL A 14 -42.42 13.51 1.03
C VAL A 14 -42.99 14.93 0.98
N THR A 15 -42.38 15.85 0.24
CA THR A 15 -42.78 16.30 -1.11
C THR A 15 -42.04 17.63 -1.29
N SER A 16 -41.43 18.01 -2.41
CA SER A 16 -42.08 18.45 -3.63
C SER A 16 -41.03 19.24 -4.42
N MET A 17 -40.84 18.92 -5.70
CA MET A 17 -40.76 19.93 -6.75
C MET A 17 -40.87 19.22 -8.10
N LEU A 18 -42.14 19.07 -8.51
CA LEU A 18 -42.52 18.90 -9.91
C LEU A 18 -42.91 20.29 -10.45
N LEU A 19 -42.75 20.44 -11.76
CA LEU A 19 -43.02 21.57 -12.69
C LEU A 19 -41.67 21.93 -13.32
N ILE A 20 -41.38 21.57 -14.58
CA ILE A 20 -41.99 22.18 -15.77
C ILE A 20 -42.21 21.15 -16.89
N LEU A 21 -43.47 21.06 -17.35
CA LEU A 21 -43.90 20.52 -18.65
C LEU A 21 -43.66 21.57 -19.74
N GLY A 22 -43.06 21.18 -20.87
CA GLY A 22 -43.05 22.03 -22.06
C GLY A 22 -42.43 21.36 -23.28
N GLY A 23 -43.28 20.71 -24.11
CA GLY A 23 -42.95 20.40 -25.52
C GLY A 23 -43.13 18.94 -25.93
N CYS A 24 -44.32 18.60 -26.41
CA CYS A 24 -44.60 17.35 -27.13
C CYS A 24 -43.92 17.33 -28.51
N THR A 25 -43.29 16.21 -28.89
CA THR A 25 -43.48 15.59 -30.22
C THR A 25 -43.19 14.09 -30.09
N LYS A 26 -44.19 13.28 -30.45
CA LYS A 26 -44.18 11.82 -30.45
C LYS A 26 -43.08 11.25 -31.36
N LYS A 27 -42.42 10.18 -30.92
CA LYS A 27 -41.95 9.05 -31.77
C LYS A 27 -41.50 7.85 -30.91
N GLU A 28 -42.27 6.78 -31.05
CA GLU A 28 -41.94 5.33 -31.06
C GLU A 28 -41.09 4.69 -29.94
N GLU A 29 -41.69 3.65 -29.34
CA GLU A 29 -41.11 2.68 -28.41
C GLU A 29 -39.99 1.83 -29.04
N VAL A 30 -38.90 1.65 -28.29
CA VAL A 30 -37.99 0.49 -28.35
C VAL A 30 -37.54 0.20 -26.90
N PRO A 31 -37.61 -1.04 -26.38
CA PRO A 31 -37.29 -1.33 -24.98
C PRO A 31 -35.78 -1.26 -24.69
N GLU A 32 -35.46 -0.87 -23.46
CA GLU A 32 -34.12 -0.71 -22.86
C GLU A 32 -33.20 -1.94 -22.98
N PRO A 33 -31.89 -1.74 -23.15
CA PRO A 33 -30.89 -2.58 -22.53
C PRO A 33 -30.49 -1.98 -21.18
N GLU A 34 -30.79 -2.70 -20.09
CA GLU A 34 -30.33 -2.39 -18.73
C GLU A 34 -28.80 -2.15 -18.73
N LYS A 35 -28.37 -0.91 -18.51
CA LYS A 35 -26.98 -0.61 -18.20
C LYS A 35 -26.68 -1.14 -16.80
N LYS A 36 -25.84 -2.17 -16.72
CA LYS A 36 -25.19 -2.57 -15.48
C LYS A 36 -24.51 -1.35 -14.84
N PRO A 37 -24.58 -1.17 -13.51
CA PRO A 37 -23.83 -0.11 -12.85
C PRO A 37 -22.34 -0.32 -13.12
N GLU A 38 -21.72 0.66 -13.76
CA GLU A 38 -20.26 0.76 -13.82
C GLU A 38 -19.76 0.88 -12.38
N VAL A 39 -19.09 -0.16 -11.92
CA VAL A 39 -18.33 -0.15 -10.68
C VAL A 39 -17.24 0.89 -10.87
N ILE A 40 -17.40 2.04 -10.21
CA ILE A 40 -16.34 3.05 -10.10
C ILE A 40 -15.27 2.40 -9.22
N VAL A 41 -14.25 1.83 -9.86
CA VAL A 41 -13.03 1.39 -9.19
C VAL A 41 -12.36 2.67 -8.67
N PRO A 42 -12.00 2.76 -7.38
CA PRO A 42 -11.24 3.90 -6.87
C PRO A 42 -9.99 4.09 -7.74
N GLU A 43 -9.76 5.31 -8.23
CA GLU A 43 -8.51 5.65 -8.91
C GLU A 43 -7.38 5.44 -7.89
N GLU A 44 -6.57 4.40 -8.10
CA GLU A 44 -5.32 4.21 -7.37
C GLU A 44 -4.44 5.42 -7.71
N GLU A 45 -4.28 6.31 -6.74
CA GLU A 45 -3.38 7.46 -6.84
C GLU A 45 -1.96 6.90 -6.95
N LEU A 46 -1.43 6.88 -8.17
CA LEU A 46 -0.08 6.42 -8.46
C LEU A 46 0.91 7.34 -7.73
N VAL A 47 1.50 6.84 -6.66
CA VAL A 47 2.56 7.52 -5.90
C VAL A 47 3.83 7.52 -6.75
N ILE A 48 4.01 8.54 -7.58
CA ILE A 48 5.20 8.71 -8.42
C ILE A 48 6.38 9.11 -7.53
N ILE A 49 7.35 8.22 -7.34
CA ILE A 49 8.52 8.43 -6.46
C ILE A 49 9.65 9.08 -7.26
N PRO A 50 9.97 10.38 -7.07
CA PRO A 50 10.61 11.19 -8.13
C PRO A 50 12.05 10.86 -8.57
N GLU A 51 12.72 9.80 -8.08
CA GLU A 51 14.14 9.53 -8.41
C GLU A 51 14.53 8.04 -8.53
N LEU A 52 13.56 7.11 -8.64
CA LEU A 52 13.86 5.67 -8.65
C LEU A 52 13.48 5.04 -9.99
N SER A 53 14.45 4.55 -10.75
CA SER A 53 14.23 3.84 -12.03
C SER A 53 13.39 2.55 -11.93
N ASP A 54 13.04 2.14 -10.72
CA ASP A 54 12.42 0.86 -10.38
C ASP A 54 11.16 1.04 -9.52
N GLU A 55 10.42 2.12 -9.79
CA GLU A 55 9.14 2.51 -9.18
C GLU A 55 8.17 1.33 -9.00
N VAL A 56 8.08 0.41 -9.95
CA VAL A 56 7.06 -0.65 -9.93
C VAL A 56 7.12 -1.53 -8.69
N MET A 57 8.30 -2.02 -8.29
CA MET A 57 8.41 -2.91 -7.12
C MET A 57 8.15 -2.15 -5.81
N PHE A 58 8.59 -0.89 -5.78
CA PHE A 58 8.42 0.00 -4.65
C PHE A 58 6.94 0.38 -4.44
N GLU A 59 6.27 0.82 -5.50
CA GLU A 59 4.84 1.09 -5.55
C GLU A 59 4.02 -0.15 -5.19
N GLN A 60 4.39 -1.32 -5.71
CA GLN A 60 3.71 -2.58 -5.37
C GLN A 60 3.77 -2.88 -3.88
N ILE A 61 4.94 -2.72 -3.24
CA ILE A 61 5.06 -2.95 -1.80
C ILE A 61 4.26 -1.91 -1.02
N HIS A 62 4.36 -0.63 -1.41
CA HIS A 62 3.62 0.45 -0.78
C HIS A 62 2.11 0.20 -0.83
N ASN A 63 1.56 -0.05 -2.03
CA ASN A 63 0.14 -0.29 -2.25
C ASN A 63 -0.33 -1.56 -1.53
N LYS A 64 0.48 -2.62 -1.53
CA LYS A 64 0.13 -3.87 -0.83
C LYS A 64 0.00 -3.66 0.68
N LEU A 65 0.89 -2.88 1.28
CA LEU A 65 0.81 -2.54 2.69
C LEU A 65 -0.42 -1.67 3.00
N GLN A 66 -0.69 -0.65 2.19
CA GLN A 66 -1.89 0.18 2.36
C GLN A 66 -3.18 -0.65 2.23
N ASN A 67 -3.25 -1.55 1.25
CA ASN A 67 -4.41 -2.41 1.02
C ASN A 67 -4.66 -3.41 2.16
N GLU A 68 -3.61 -3.80 2.89
CA GLU A 68 -3.72 -4.64 4.10
C GLU A 68 -4.08 -3.82 5.36
N GLY A 69 -4.27 -2.50 5.21
CA GLY A 69 -4.70 -1.61 6.28
C GLY A 69 -3.57 -0.97 7.08
N PHE A 70 -2.31 -1.10 6.64
CA PHE A 70 -1.20 -0.38 7.25
C PHE A 70 -1.23 1.11 6.90
N THR A 71 -0.88 1.97 7.85
CA THR A 71 -0.56 3.37 7.54
C THR A 71 0.87 3.42 7.03
N VAL A 72 1.08 3.84 5.80
CA VAL A 72 2.40 3.87 5.16
C VAL A 72 2.74 5.32 4.80
N SER A 73 3.96 5.76 5.14
CA SER A 73 4.43 7.09 4.75
C SER A 73 4.74 7.17 3.26
N GLU A 74 4.84 8.39 2.77
CA GLU A 74 5.51 8.66 1.50
C GLU A 74 6.92 8.01 1.47
N PRO A 75 7.35 7.48 0.32
CA PRO A 75 8.67 6.89 0.18
C PRO A 75 9.79 7.92 0.33
N LEU A 76 10.77 7.59 1.16
CA LEU A 76 11.98 8.39 1.35
C LEU A 76 13.19 7.62 0.79
N GLN A 77 14.18 8.32 0.27
CA GLN A 77 15.38 7.67 -0.24
C GLN A 77 16.19 7.04 0.91
N ALA A 78 16.56 5.78 0.73
CA ALA A 78 17.38 5.06 1.70
C ALA A 78 18.87 5.40 1.55
N ASN A 79 19.62 5.26 2.65
CA ASN A 79 21.08 5.27 2.57
C ASN A 79 21.56 3.98 1.89
N LEU A 80 22.20 4.12 0.73
CA LEU A 80 22.62 3.00 -0.12
C LEU A 80 23.92 2.33 0.33
N ASP A 81 24.75 3.01 1.12
CA ASP A 81 26.10 2.55 1.47
C ASP A 81 26.09 1.26 2.29
N MET A 82 25.11 1.12 3.19
CA MET A 82 24.99 -0.04 4.08
C MET A 82 24.93 -1.35 3.29
N PHE A 83 24.14 -1.34 2.21
CA PHE A 83 23.92 -2.50 1.37
C PHE A 83 24.69 -2.45 0.06
N GLN A 84 25.43 -1.37 -0.24
CA GLN A 84 26.05 -1.13 -1.55
C GLN A 84 25.02 -1.32 -2.68
N ALA A 85 23.86 -0.69 -2.51
CA ALA A 85 22.71 -0.82 -3.39
C ALA A 85 22.77 0.17 -4.56
N ASP A 86 22.16 -0.17 -5.68
CA ASP A 86 22.00 0.73 -6.83
C ASP A 86 20.97 1.81 -6.50
N THR A 87 19.85 1.40 -5.89
CA THR A 87 18.77 2.28 -5.43
C THR A 87 18.14 1.72 -4.15
N GLY A 88 17.35 2.55 -3.45
CA GLY A 88 16.65 2.09 -2.27
C GLY A 88 15.74 3.14 -1.67
N MET A 89 14.74 2.65 -0.95
CA MET A 89 13.76 3.48 -0.25
C MET A 89 13.47 2.96 1.16
N THR A 90 12.94 3.87 1.97
CA THR A 90 12.42 3.60 3.29
C THR A 90 10.97 4.02 3.40
N LEU A 91 10.16 3.17 4.02
CA LEU A 91 8.77 3.42 4.37
C LEU A 91 8.61 3.40 5.89
N VAL A 92 7.97 4.41 6.45
CA VAL A 92 7.52 4.38 7.85
C VAL A 92 6.15 3.73 7.88
N VAL A 93 6.05 2.59 8.57
CA VAL A 93 4.79 1.83 8.71
C VAL A 93 4.23 2.08 10.10
N ASN A 94 2.93 2.37 10.19
CA ASN A 94 2.18 2.63 11.43
C ASN A 94 2.83 3.70 12.36
N GLY A 95 3.59 4.64 11.78
CA GLY A 95 4.27 5.71 12.53
C GLY A 95 5.61 5.31 13.16
N GLU A 96 6.10 4.10 12.94
CA GLU A 96 7.35 3.57 13.52
C GLU A 96 8.62 4.08 12.82
N SER A 97 8.88 5.39 12.97
CA SER A 97 9.97 6.09 12.30
C SER A 97 11.39 5.62 12.67
N LEU A 98 11.55 4.98 13.84
CA LEU A 98 12.84 4.46 14.30
C LEU A 98 13.17 3.08 13.72
N LEU A 99 12.17 2.39 13.20
CA LEU A 99 12.28 1.02 12.68
C LEU A 99 11.69 0.94 11.26
N PRO A 100 12.08 1.83 10.33
CA PRO A 100 11.45 1.88 9.03
C PRO A 100 11.66 0.58 8.24
N LEU A 101 10.75 0.30 7.32
CA LEU A 101 10.92 -0.76 6.33
C LEU A 101 11.87 -0.26 5.26
N HIS A 102 12.96 -0.98 5.02
CA HIS A 102 13.93 -0.67 3.98
C HIS A 102 13.79 -1.63 2.81
N ILE A 103 13.84 -1.09 1.59
CA ILE A 103 13.81 -1.88 0.36
C ILE A 103 14.93 -1.36 -0.52
N TYR A 104 15.85 -2.25 -0.89
CA TYR A 104 17.03 -1.91 -1.69
C TYR A 104 17.09 -2.76 -2.94
N LYS A 105 17.44 -2.14 -4.06
CA LYS A 105 17.81 -2.81 -5.30
C LYS A 105 19.32 -3.01 -5.34
N LEU A 106 19.75 -4.26 -5.46
CA LEU A 106 21.13 -4.59 -5.72
C LEU A 106 21.35 -4.85 -7.21
N SER A 107 22.62 -4.90 -7.61
CA SER A 107 23.00 -5.41 -8.91
C SER A 107 22.44 -6.84 -9.10
N PRO A 108 21.84 -7.17 -10.26
CA PRO A 108 21.36 -8.53 -10.52
C PRO A 108 22.46 -9.60 -10.45
N THR A 109 23.73 -9.20 -10.61
CA THR A 109 24.91 -10.07 -10.52
C THR A 109 25.59 -10.01 -9.14
N ASP A 110 24.99 -9.37 -8.14
CA ASP A 110 25.56 -9.27 -6.80
C ASP A 110 25.73 -10.67 -6.19
N SER A 111 26.97 -11.01 -5.85
CA SER A 111 27.34 -12.33 -5.34
C SER A 111 26.71 -12.67 -3.99
N ARG A 112 26.15 -11.68 -3.27
CA ARG A 112 25.48 -11.87 -1.99
C ARG A 112 24.04 -12.36 -2.16
N LEU A 113 23.38 -12.08 -3.29
CA LEU A 113 21.98 -12.45 -3.52
C LEU A 113 21.72 -13.97 -3.38
N PRO A 114 22.55 -14.87 -3.94
CA PRO A 114 22.36 -16.31 -3.74
C PRO A 114 22.56 -16.77 -2.29
N VAL A 115 23.35 -16.03 -1.49
CA VAL A 115 23.58 -16.34 -0.07
C VAL A 115 22.32 -16.05 0.75
N VAL A 116 21.55 -15.03 0.37
CA VAL A 116 20.27 -14.72 1.00
C VAL A 116 19.27 -15.87 0.82
N ASP A 117 19.21 -16.50 -0.36
CA ASP A 117 18.31 -17.64 -0.59
C ASP A 117 18.62 -18.84 0.31
N GLN A 118 19.91 -19.02 0.64
CA GLN A 118 20.38 -20.14 1.46
C GLN A 118 20.25 -19.88 2.95
N THR A 119 20.48 -18.63 3.38
CA THR A 119 20.68 -18.31 4.80
C THR A 119 19.61 -17.38 5.37
N GLY A 120 18.87 -16.68 4.52
CA GLY A 120 17.98 -15.57 4.91
C GLY A 120 18.74 -14.33 5.40
N ASN A 121 20.05 -14.25 5.20
CA ASN A 121 20.87 -13.13 5.65
C ASN A 121 21.73 -12.55 4.52
N ILE A 122 22.03 -11.26 4.63
CA ILE A 122 23.03 -10.58 3.80
C ILE A 122 24.10 -9.96 4.69
N GLU A 123 25.36 -10.06 4.27
CA GLU A 123 26.45 -9.40 4.97
C GLU A 123 26.50 -7.91 4.60
N VAL A 124 26.50 -7.07 5.63
CA VAL A 124 26.66 -5.61 5.50
C VAL A 124 27.84 -5.12 6.32
N ARG A 125 28.38 -3.96 5.94
CA ARG A 125 29.46 -3.31 6.67
C ARG A 125 28.87 -2.29 7.65
N VAL A 126 29.07 -2.53 8.94
CA VAL A 126 28.72 -1.58 10.01
C VAL A 126 30.02 -1.07 10.62
N GLY A 127 30.44 0.12 10.19
CA GLY A 127 31.75 0.66 10.54
C GLY A 127 32.90 -0.22 10.04
N SER A 128 33.68 -0.80 10.95
CA SER A 128 34.81 -1.68 10.62
C SER A 128 34.45 -3.18 10.60
N LYS A 129 33.22 -3.55 10.95
CA LYS A 129 32.78 -4.95 11.06
C LYS A 129 31.86 -5.34 9.92
N LEU A 130 31.91 -6.63 9.57
CA LEU A 130 30.88 -7.27 8.75
C LEU A 130 29.88 -7.94 9.69
N GLU A 131 28.60 -7.64 9.48
CA GLU A 131 27.51 -8.21 10.27
C GLU A 131 26.45 -8.83 9.35
N PRO A 132 25.92 -10.02 9.69
CA PRO A 132 24.82 -10.61 8.95
C PRO A 132 23.50 -9.94 9.37
N LEU A 133 22.77 -9.39 8.41
CA LEU A 133 21.41 -8.89 8.61
C LEU A 133 20.39 -9.84 7.98
N ALA A 134 19.36 -10.15 8.77
CA ALA A 134 18.23 -10.93 8.28
C ALA A 134 17.42 -10.09 7.29
N VAL A 135 17.32 -10.57 6.06
CA VAL A 135 16.61 -9.89 4.97
C VAL A 135 15.77 -10.88 4.20
N LYS A 136 14.78 -10.36 3.48
CA LYS A 136 14.04 -11.11 2.48
C LYS A 136 14.50 -10.69 1.10
N ARG A 137 14.70 -11.66 0.21
CA ARG A 137 15.02 -11.39 -1.20
C ARG A 137 13.78 -11.51 -2.08
N MET A 138 13.65 -10.61 -3.05
CA MET A 138 12.69 -10.69 -4.14
C MET A 138 13.39 -10.25 -5.43
N ASP A 139 13.67 -11.20 -6.33
CA ASP A 139 14.56 -10.99 -7.48
C ASP A 139 15.93 -10.38 -7.07
N HIS A 140 16.26 -9.16 -7.50
CA HIS A 140 17.48 -8.45 -7.11
C HIS A 140 17.23 -7.41 -6.01
N PHE A 141 16.05 -7.44 -5.38
CA PHE A 141 15.72 -6.61 -4.23
C PHE A 141 15.96 -7.36 -2.93
N ILE A 142 16.39 -6.61 -1.93
CA ILE A 142 16.41 -7.04 -0.53
C ILE A 142 15.49 -6.14 0.29
N ILE A 143 14.75 -6.75 1.19
CA ILE A 143 13.79 -6.11 2.08
C ILE A 143 14.25 -6.37 3.50
N PHE A 144 14.49 -5.29 4.23
CA PHE A 144 14.94 -5.32 5.62
C PHE A 144 13.93 -4.59 6.50
N LEU A 145 13.49 -5.27 7.54
CA LEU A 145 12.75 -4.67 8.65
C LEU A 145 13.39 -5.15 9.94
N HIS A 146 13.61 -4.24 10.88
CA HIS A 146 14.19 -4.63 12.16
C HIS A 146 13.18 -5.49 12.95
N LYS A 147 13.62 -6.62 13.51
CA LYS A 147 12.75 -7.57 14.26
C LYS A 147 12.04 -6.97 15.49
N GLY A 148 12.55 -5.83 15.98
CA GLY A 148 11.91 -5.08 17.05
C GLY A 148 10.68 -4.27 16.62
N HIS A 149 10.38 -4.20 15.31
CA HIS A 149 9.17 -3.54 14.84
C HIS A 149 7.93 -4.29 15.35
N PRO A 150 6.93 -3.60 15.93
CA PRO A 150 5.77 -4.25 16.54
C PRO A 150 5.01 -5.13 15.54
N ASP A 151 4.85 -4.66 14.30
CA ASP A 151 4.15 -5.38 13.22
C ASP A 151 5.10 -6.19 12.30
N TYR A 152 6.28 -6.59 12.79
CA TYR A 152 7.29 -7.25 11.96
C TYR A 152 6.74 -8.48 11.22
N ALA A 153 5.99 -9.34 11.91
CA ALA A 153 5.52 -10.59 11.34
C ALA A 153 4.49 -10.34 10.24
N GLU A 154 3.55 -9.44 10.49
CA GLU A 154 2.45 -9.07 9.61
C GLU A 154 2.98 -8.35 8.37
N ILE A 155 3.89 -7.38 8.51
CA ILE A 155 4.52 -6.68 7.38
C ILE A 155 5.30 -7.67 6.50
N MET A 156 6.17 -8.49 7.09
CA MET A 156 6.99 -9.43 6.32
C MET A 156 6.16 -10.53 5.64
N GLN A 157 5.01 -10.90 6.23
CA GLN A 157 4.03 -11.79 5.63
C GLN A 157 3.28 -11.11 4.48
N THR A 158 2.89 -9.86 4.64
CA THR A 158 2.19 -9.06 3.61
C THR A 158 3.06 -8.93 2.37
N ILE A 159 4.36 -8.68 2.51
CA ILE A 159 5.29 -8.50 1.39
C ILE A 159 5.64 -9.87 0.71
N LYS A 160 4.94 -10.98 0.99
CA LYS A 160 5.19 -12.29 0.33
C LYS A 160 4.69 -12.39 -1.09
#